data_AF-A0A924LEY8-F1
#
_entry.id   AF-A0A924LEY8-F1
#
_cell.length_a   1.000
_cell.length_b   1.000
_cell.length_c   1.000
_cell.angle_alpha   90.00
_cell.angle_beta   90.00
_cell.angle_gamma   90.00
#
_symmetry.space_group_name_H-M   'P 1'
#
loop_
_entity.id
_entity.type
_entity.pdbx_description
1 polymer ?
#
loop_
_entity_poly.entity_id
_entity_poly.type
_entity_poly.pdbx_seq_one_letter_code
_entity_poly.pdbx_strand_id
1 'polypeptide(L)'
;MSALSLHALPGIPMVMPGDDIAGLIADGLGRAELVPQDGDVVVIAQKIISKSEGRTVKLSDVAPSAEAEELGGQIGKDPRIVQVILGEAVRVVRARPGLMIVEHKLGFVMANAGVDQSNVDGRDGQARVLLLPEDPDGSAQAIRTQLTARYGVHLGVIINDSFGRAWRRGTAGIAIGVAGLPGLVDLRGNPDLFGRILEVSIIGYAD
;
A
#
# COMPACT_ATOMS: atom_id res chain seq x y z
N MET A 1 -8.87 -18.46 -19.59
CA MET A 1 -9.97 -17.83 -18.81
C MET A 1 -10.79 -16.99 -19.76
N SER A 2 -12.12 -17.07 -19.74
CA SER A 2 -13.02 -16.27 -20.59
C SER A 2 -13.68 -15.10 -19.86
N ALA A 3 -13.48 -14.98 -18.54
CA ALA A 3 -14.08 -13.93 -17.70
C ALA A 3 -13.20 -13.61 -16.48
N LEU A 4 -13.35 -12.38 -15.96
CA LEU A 4 -12.77 -11.88 -14.71
C LEU A 4 -13.91 -11.41 -13.81
N SER A 5 -13.87 -11.74 -12.53
CA SER A 5 -14.80 -11.25 -11.51
C SER A 5 -14.06 -10.58 -10.36
N LEU A 6 -14.60 -9.47 -9.86
CA LEU A 6 -14.06 -8.70 -8.74
C LEU A 6 -15.13 -8.60 -7.66
N HIS A 7 -14.80 -9.00 -6.44
CA HIS A 7 -15.74 -9.03 -5.31
C HIS A 7 -15.18 -8.25 -4.12
N ALA A 8 -15.98 -7.37 -3.54
CA ALA A 8 -15.63 -6.69 -2.30
C ALA A 8 -16.04 -7.54 -1.10
N LEU A 9 -15.15 -7.68 -0.10
CA LEU A 9 -15.46 -8.43 1.11
C LEU A 9 -16.27 -7.56 2.09
N PRO A 10 -17.49 -7.97 2.48
CA PRO A 10 -18.34 -7.19 3.35
C PRO A 10 -17.94 -7.34 4.83
N GLY A 11 -18.29 -6.33 5.64
CA GLY A 11 -18.25 -6.42 7.10
C GLY A 11 -16.85 -6.49 7.72
N ILE A 12 -15.81 -6.04 7.01
CA ILE A 12 -14.48 -5.85 7.61
C ILE A 12 -14.59 -4.75 8.69
N PRO A 13 -14.22 -5.02 9.95
CA PRO A 13 -14.37 -4.05 11.04
C PRO A 13 -13.33 -2.93 10.95
N MET A 14 -13.45 -1.95 11.86
CA MET A 14 -12.35 -0.99 12.08
C MET A 14 -11.15 -1.74 12.67
N VAL A 15 -10.09 -1.87 11.89
CA VAL A 15 -8.87 -2.59 12.29
C VAL A 15 -8.09 -1.81 13.34
N MET A 16 -7.63 -2.54 14.35
CA MET A 16 -6.85 -2.07 15.49
C MET A 16 -5.45 -2.73 15.49
N PRO A 17 -4.47 -2.14 16.21
CA PRO A 17 -3.17 -2.77 16.39
C PRO A 17 -3.27 -4.18 16.95
N GLY A 18 -2.61 -5.13 16.31
CA GLY A 18 -2.58 -6.54 16.66
C GLY A 18 -3.69 -7.42 16.06
N ASP A 19 -4.65 -6.84 15.31
CA ASP A 19 -5.72 -7.62 14.68
C ASP A 19 -5.18 -8.61 13.63
N ASP A 20 -5.76 -9.81 13.59
CA ASP A 20 -5.47 -10.84 12.59
C ASP A 20 -6.16 -10.52 11.25
N ILE A 21 -5.41 -9.90 10.34
CA ILE A 21 -5.91 -9.53 9.01
C ILE A 21 -6.35 -10.76 8.20
N ALA A 22 -5.63 -11.89 8.28
CA ALA A 22 -5.99 -13.09 7.52
C ALA A 22 -7.31 -13.68 8.03
N GLY A 23 -7.51 -13.71 9.35
CA GLY A 23 -8.77 -14.06 9.99
C GLY A 23 -9.92 -13.14 9.55
N LEU A 24 -9.72 -11.82 9.57
CA LEU A 24 -10.73 -10.86 9.13
C LEU A 24 -11.13 -11.03 7.66
N ILE A 25 -10.15 -11.31 6.79
CA ILE A 25 -10.39 -11.64 5.37
C ILE A 25 -11.19 -12.93 5.25
N ALA A 26 -10.83 -13.96 6.01
CA ALA A 26 -11.55 -15.23 6.02
C ALA A 26 -13.01 -15.08 6.46
N ASP A 27 -13.28 -14.27 7.48
CA ASP A 27 -14.64 -13.97 7.91
C ASP A 27 -15.41 -13.18 6.84
N GLY A 28 -14.73 -12.27 6.14
CA GLY A 28 -15.29 -11.52 5.00
C GLY A 28 -15.69 -12.42 3.85
N LEU A 29 -14.84 -13.39 3.50
CA LEU A 29 -15.12 -14.43 2.50
C LEU A 29 -16.35 -15.26 2.91
N GLY A 30 -16.43 -15.69 4.16
CA GLY A 30 -17.57 -16.43 4.70
C GLY A 30 -18.89 -15.65 4.59
N ARG A 31 -18.88 -14.36 4.94
CA ARG A 31 -20.07 -13.48 4.81
C ARG A 31 -20.47 -13.22 3.36
N ALA A 32 -19.51 -13.20 2.44
CA ALA A 32 -19.77 -13.05 1.01
C ALA A 32 -20.18 -14.35 0.33
N GLU A 33 -20.19 -15.48 1.05
CA GLU A 33 -20.40 -16.83 0.51
C GLU A 33 -19.40 -17.18 -0.61
N LEU A 34 -18.17 -16.65 -0.50
CA LEU A 34 -17.09 -16.89 -1.45
C LEU A 34 -16.15 -17.98 -0.95
N VAL A 35 -15.91 -18.97 -1.80
CA VAL A 35 -14.90 -20.01 -1.57
C VAL A 35 -13.69 -19.72 -2.46
N PRO A 36 -12.52 -19.38 -1.87
CA PRO A 36 -11.31 -19.12 -2.65
C PRO A 36 -10.89 -20.31 -3.51
N GLN A 37 -10.40 -20.04 -4.71
CA GLN A 37 -9.92 -21.03 -5.67
C GLN A 37 -8.44 -20.79 -6.01
N ASP A 38 -7.78 -21.80 -6.58
CA ASP A 38 -6.41 -21.65 -7.08
C ASP A 38 -6.32 -20.53 -8.11
N GLY A 39 -5.38 -19.62 -7.89
CA GLY A 39 -5.15 -18.46 -8.76
C GLY A 39 -5.98 -17.22 -8.41
N ASP A 40 -6.86 -17.29 -7.40
CA ASP A 40 -7.52 -16.10 -6.88
C ASP A 40 -6.51 -15.15 -6.23
N VAL A 41 -6.81 -13.85 -6.32
CA VAL A 41 -5.96 -12.78 -5.79
C VAL A 41 -6.73 -11.97 -4.74
N VAL A 42 -6.18 -11.86 -3.54
CA VAL A 42 -6.69 -11.00 -2.48
C VAL A 42 -5.97 -9.65 -2.55
N VAL A 43 -6.73 -8.58 -2.81
CA VAL A 43 -6.18 -7.21 -2.86
C VAL A 43 -6.58 -6.45 -1.59
N ILE A 44 -5.59 -5.89 -0.89
CA ILE A 44 -5.73 -5.29 0.43
C ILE A 44 -5.20 -3.86 0.40
N ALA A 45 -6.01 -2.89 0.85
CA ALA A 45 -5.53 -1.53 1.04
C ALA A 45 -4.56 -1.48 2.23
N GLN A 46 -3.38 -0.86 2.06
CA GLN A 46 -2.30 -0.84 3.06
C GLN A 46 -2.75 -0.33 4.43
N LYS A 47 -3.76 0.55 4.48
CA LYS A 47 -4.24 1.15 5.73
C LYS A 47 -4.57 0.13 6.81
N ILE A 48 -5.18 -1.00 6.45
CA ILE A 48 -5.52 -2.03 7.46
C ILE A 48 -4.27 -2.78 7.94
N ILE A 49 -3.30 -2.99 7.04
CA ILE A 49 -2.00 -3.59 7.36
C ILE A 49 -1.23 -2.71 8.32
N SER A 50 -1.07 -1.43 7.97
CA SER A 50 -0.41 -0.43 8.81
C SER A 50 -1.07 -0.27 10.18
N LYS A 51 -2.40 -0.38 10.26
CA LYS A 51 -3.13 -0.35 11.53
C LYS A 51 -2.84 -1.59 12.38
N SER A 52 -2.96 -2.80 11.81
CA SER A 52 -2.65 -4.04 12.55
C SER A 52 -1.19 -4.09 13.01
N GLU A 53 -0.27 -3.51 12.24
CA GLU A 53 1.16 -3.45 12.57
C GLU A 53 1.54 -2.29 13.50
N GLY A 54 0.56 -1.49 13.94
CA GLY A 54 0.84 -0.40 14.88
C GLY A 54 1.66 0.75 14.28
N ARG A 55 1.61 0.95 12.95
CA ARG A 55 2.32 2.01 12.20
C ARG A 55 1.75 3.42 12.42
N THR A 56 1.11 3.66 13.55
CA THR A 56 0.48 4.94 13.89
C THR A 56 1.42 5.79 14.74
N VAL A 57 1.66 7.03 14.32
CA VAL A 57 2.50 7.99 15.05
C VAL A 57 1.63 9.10 15.63
N LYS A 58 1.82 9.39 16.92
CA LYS A 58 1.20 10.55 17.58
C LYS A 58 2.02 11.79 17.31
N LEU A 59 1.40 12.83 16.76
CA LEU A 59 2.10 14.08 16.43
C LEU A 59 2.55 14.85 17.69
N SER A 60 1.94 14.60 18.86
CA SER A 60 2.42 15.16 20.14
C SER A 60 3.83 14.72 20.50
N ASP A 61 4.25 13.56 19.99
CA ASP A 61 5.50 12.89 20.38
C ASP A 61 6.61 13.21 19.36
N VAL A 62 6.31 14.01 18.33
CA VAL A 62 7.23 14.35 17.25
C VAL A 62 7.81 15.75 17.47
N ALA A 63 9.13 15.81 17.68
CA ALA A 63 9.89 17.06 17.65
C ALA A 63 10.37 17.33 16.21
N PRO A 64 9.90 18.40 15.54
CA PRO A 64 10.34 18.74 14.20
C PRO A 64 11.78 19.25 14.21
N SER A 65 12.55 18.85 13.20
CA SER A 65 13.87 19.43 12.92
C SER A 65 13.74 20.80 12.22
N ALA A 66 14.83 21.56 12.17
CA ALA A 66 14.87 22.83 11.45
C ALA A 66 14.50 22.68 9.96
N GLU A 67 14.94 21.59 9.32
CA GLU A 67 14.56 21.25 7.95
C GLU A 67 13.04 21.02 7.82
N ALA A 68 12.45 20.30 8.78
CA ALA A 68 11.01 20.05 8.80
C ALA A 68 10.19 21.33 9.01
N GLU A 69 10.69 22.27 9.83
CA GLU A 69 10.07 23.58 10.02
C GLU A 69 10.12 24.43 8.75
N GLU A 70 11.29 24.51 8.10
CA GLU A 70 11.47 25.26 6.86
C GLU A 70 10.56 24.71 5.73
N LEU A 71 10.63 23.40 5.50
CA LEU A 71 9.79 22.73 4.50
C LEU A 71 8.30 22.84 4.85
N GLY A 72 7.94 22.71 6.13
CA GLY A 72 6.57 22.88 6.61
C GLY A 72 6.03 24.27 6.28
N GLY A 73 6.82 25.32 6.51
CA GLY A 73 6.48 26.68 6.11
C GLY A 73 6.33 26.84 4.59
N GLN A 74 7.26 26.27 3.81
CA GLN A 74 7.23 26.34 2.35
C GLN A 74 5.98 25.67 1.74
N ILE A 75 5.61 24.49 2.26
CA ILE A 75 4.50 23.71 1.71
C ILE A 75 3.16 23.97 2.41
N GLY A 76 3.15 24.75 3.49
CA GLY A 76 1.94 25.02 4.28
C GLY A 76 1.42 23.79 5.02
N LYS A 77 2.32 23.01 5.62
CA LYS A 77 2.00 21.77 6.37
C LYS A 77 2.62 21.81 7.77
N ASP A 78 1.97 21.18 8.73
CA ASP A 78 2.48 21.03 10.10
C ASP A 78 3.89 20.42 10.08
N PRO A 79 4.93 21.10 10.63
CA PRO A 79 6.30 20.61 10.67
C PRO A 79 6.45 19.22 11.27
N ARG A 80 5.57 18.83 12.20
CA ARG A 80 5.60 17.49 12.82
C ARG A 80 5.23 16.40 11.81
N ILE A 81 4.28 16.67 10.92
CA ILE A 81 3.97 15.75 9.82
C ILE A 81 5.14 15.71 8.84
N VAL A 82 5.72 16.87 8.51
CA VAL A 82 6.90 16.93 7.62
C VAL A 82 8.06 16.13 8.21
N GLN A 83 8.27 16.21 9.52
CA GLN A 83 9.29 15.43 10.20
C GLN A 83 9.04 13.92 10.08
N VAL A 84 7.79 13.47 10.18
CA VAL A 84 7.43 12.07 9.96
C VAL A 84 7.68 11.66 8.50
N ILE A 85 7.30 12.51 7.53
CA ILE A 85 7.54 12.27 6.10
C ILE A 85 9.05 12.13 5.81
N LEU A 86 9.86 13.05 6.34
CA LEU A 86 11.32 13.01 6.20
C LEU A 86 11.90 11.75 6.87
N GLY A 87 11.33 11.33 7.99
CA GLY A 87 11.69 10.09 8.67
C GLY A 87 11.48 8.83 7.82
N GLU A 88 10.53 8.83 6.89
CA GLU A 88 10.26 7.71 5.96
C GLU A 88 10.91 7.90 4.58
N ALA A 89 11.58 9.02 4.34
CA ALA A 89 12.17 9.38 3.05
C ALA A 89 13.68 9.13 3.01
N VAL A 90 14.18 8.80 1.82
CA VAL A 90 15.60 8.87 1.46
C VAL A 90 15.95 10.29 1.04
N ARG A 91 15.08 10.94 0.26
CA ARG A 91 15.25 12.33 -0.18
C ARG A 91 13.94 12.96 -0.60
N VAL A 92 13.92 14.30 -0.58
CA VAL A 92 12.83 15.10 -1.17
C VAL A 92 13.06 15.23 -2.68
N VAL A 93 12.06 14.84 -3.47
CA VAL A 93 12.09 14.95 -4.94
C VAL A 93 11.49 16.29 -5.39
N ARG A 94 10.40 16.72 -4.74
CA ARG A 94 9.74 17.99 -5.03
C ARG A 94 8.99 18.52 -3.81
N ALA A 95 9.14 19.80 -3.52
CA ALA A 95 8.32 20.52 -2.56
C ALA A 95 7.65 21.73 -3.22
N ARG A 96 6.36 21.93 -2.96
CA ARG A 96 5.60 23.14 -3.32
C ARG A 96 4.41 23.30 -2.36
N PRO A 97 3.74 24.46 -2.31
CA PRO A 97 2.53 24.64 -1.52
C PRO A 97 1.53 23.48 -1.71
N GLY A 98 1.17 22.82 -0.60
CA GLY A 98 0.23 21.70 -0.53
C GLY A 98 0.76 20.33 -0.99
N LEU A 99 2.01 20.20 -1.44
CA LEU A 99 2.53 18.93 -1.96
C LEU A 99 4.03 18.74 -1.69
N MET A 100 4.34 17.57 -1.16
CA MET A 100 5.70 17.06 -1.04
C MET A 100 5.76 15.69 -1.73
N ILE A 101 6.67 15.53 -2.69
CA ILE A 101 6.99 14.24 -3.33
C ILE A 101 8.37 13.84 -2.82
N VAL A 102 8.49 12.60 -2.36
CA VAL A 102 9.72 12.05 -1.80
C VAL A 102 9.99 10.68 -2.41
N GLU A 103 11.24 10.27 -2.32
CA GLU A 103 11.63 8.88 -2.48
C GLU A 103 11.53 8.22 -1.10
N HIS A 104 10.58 7.31 -0.92
CA HIS A 104 10.39 6.53 0.31
C HIS A 104 11.56 5.55 0.49
N LYS A 105 11.87 5.18 1.73
CA LYS A 105 12.81 4.10 2.08
C LYS A 105 12.53 2.74 1.43
N LEU A 106 11.30 2.53 0.94
CA LEU A 106 10.86 1.32 0.25
C LEU A 106 11.02 1.42 -1.28
N GLY A 107 11.59 2.52 -1.77
CA GLY A 107 11.84 2.75 -3.20
C GLY A 107 10.73 3.48 -3.95
N PHE A 108 9.57 3.73 -3.31
CA PHE A 108 8.46 4.43 -3.95
C PHE A 108 8.72 5.93 -4.11
N VAL A 109 8.46 6.48 -5.30
CA VAL A 109 8.42 7.94 -5.49
C VAL A 109 6.97 8.41 -5.37
N MET A 110 6.61 8.95 -4.22
CA MET A 110 5.21 9.22 -3.87
C MET A 110 5.00 10.50 -3.07
N ALA A 111 3.74 10.92 -2.97
CA ALA A 111 3.38 12.06 -2.15
C ALA A 111 3.50 11.71 -0.66
N ASN A 112 4.12 12.60 0.11
CA ASN A 112 4.19 12.53 1.57
C ASN A 112 4.70 11.20 2.15
N ALA A 113 5.54 10.44 1.44
CA ALA A 113 5.97 9.10 1.88
C ALA A 113 4.82 8.15 2.26
N GLY A 114 3.63 8.29 1.65
CA GLY A 114 2.47 7.45 2.02
C GLY A 114 1.92 7.74 3.42
N VAL A 115 2.43 8.76 4.12
CA VAL A 115 1.93 9.21 5.40
C VAL A 115 0.50 9.73 5.22
N ASP A 116 -0.44 9.03 5.82
CA ASP A 116 -1.86 9.31 5.73
C ASP A 116 -2.39 9.89 7.05
N GLN A 117 -3.29 10.87 6.93
CA GLN A 117 -4.02 11.47 8.06
C GLN A 117 -5.49 11.07 8.06
N SER A 118 -5.99 10.57 6.94
CA SER A 118 -7.37 10.16 6.76
C SER A 118 -7.64 8.82 7.42
N ASN A 119 -8.84 8.66 7.97
CA ASN A 119 -9.30 7.42 8.61
C ASN A 119 -8.42 6.92 9.77
N VAL A 120 -7.70 7.83 10.43
CA VAL A 120 -6.97 7.58 11.69
C VAL A 120 -7.83 8.07 12.85
N ASP A 121 -7.94 7.28 13.91
CA ASP A 121 -8.76 7.65 15.07
C ASP A 121 -8.13 8.82 15.84
N GLY A 122 -8.87 9.93 15.89
CA GLY A 122 -8.53 11.15 16.62
C GLY A 122 -9.59 11.55 17.65
N ARG A 123 -10.52 10.64 18.00
CA ARG A 123 -11.64 10.94 18.91
C ARG A 123 -11.20 11.27 20.34
N ASP A 124 -9.99 10.91 20.72
CA ASP A 124 -9.36 11.27 21.99
C ASP A 124 -8.63 12.62 21.95
N GLY A 125 -8.79 13.39 20.87
CA GLY A 125 -8.17 14.71 20.69
C GLY A 125 -6.69 14.68 20.32
N GLN A 126 -6.09 13.49 20.12
CA GLN A 126 -4.69 13.37 19.74
C GLN A 126 -4.56 13.27 18.22
N ALA A 127 -3.88 14.22 17.60
CA ALA A 127 -3.57 14.17 16.18
C ALA A 127 -2.56 13.07 15.88
N ARG A 128 -2.89 12.20 14.92
CA ARG A 128 -2.09 11.05 14.53
C ARG A 128 -1.94 10.98 13.01
N VAL A 129 -0.90 10.28 12.60
CA VAL A 129 -0.65 9.90 11.21
C VAL A 129 -0.34 8.42 11.10
N LEU A 130 -0.64 7.82 9.96
CA LEU A 130 -0.40 6.42 9.66
C LEU A 130 0.72 6.32 8.63
N LEU A 131 1.77 5.58 8.96
CA LEU A 131 2.87 5.26 8.05
C LEU A 131 2.51 4.04 7.19
N LEU A 132 3.27 3.80 6.13
CA LEU A 132 3.21 2.54 5.40
C LEU A 132 3.71 1.36 6.27
N PRO A 133 3.36 0.10 5.92
CA PRO A 133 3.97 -1.08 6.52
C PRO A 133 5.49 -1.06 6.30
N GLU A 134 6.27 -1.58 7.25
CA GLU A 134 7.74 -1.61 7.11
C GLU A 134 8.21 -2.62 6.07
N ASP A 135 7.48 -3.74 5.95
CA ASP A 135 7.74 -4.80 4.96
C ASP A 135 6.41 -5.26 4.35
N PRO A 136 5.86 -4.53 3.36
CA PRO A 136 4.59 -4.90 2.73
C PRO A 136 4.65 -6.26 2.02
N ASP A 137 5.78 -6.65 1.42
CA ASP A 137 5.94 -7.97 0.79
C ASP A 137 5.88 -9.09 1.85
N GLY A 138 6.60 -8.92 2.96
CA GLY A 138 6.54 -9.84 4.09
C GLY A 138 5.13 -9.98 4.68
N SER A 139 4.41 -8.86 4.77
CA SER A 139 3.02 -8.82 5.24
C SER A 139 2.07 -9.56 4.29
N ALA A 140 2.21 -9.33 2.98
CA ALA A 140 1.46 -10.06 1.95
C ALA A 140 1.74 -11.57 2.01
N GLN A 141 3.00 -11.95 2.19
CA GLN A 141 3.42 -13.35 2.28
C GLN A 141 2.90 -14.04 3.55
N ALA A 142 2.87 -13.34 4.69
CA ALA A 142 2.29 -13.86 5.94
C ALA A 142 0.79 -14.12 5.81
N ILE A 143 0.05 -13.15 5.26
CA ILE A 143 -1.40 -13.29 5.00
C ILE A 143 -1.66 -14.43 4.02
N ARG A 144 -0.91 -14.48 2.91
CA ARG A 144 -0.99 -15.55 1.93
C ARG A 144 -0.81 -16.92 2.57
N THR A 145 0.23 -17.08 3.40
CA THR A 145 0.55 -18.36 4.05
C THR A 145 -0.62 -18.84 4.90
N GLN A 146 -1.23 -17.95 5.67
CA GLN A 146 -2.37 -18.28 6.53
C GLN A 146 -3.62 -18.64 5.73
N LEU A 147 -3.96 -17.86 4.70
CA LEU A 147 -5.13 -18.12 3.85
C LEU A 147 -4.96 -19.41 3.04
N THR A 148 -3.79 -19.66 2.45
CA THR A 148 -3.47 -20.91 1.76
C THR A 148 -3.57 -22.11 2.69
N ALA A 149 -3.04 -22.02 3.91
CA ALA A 149 -3.16 -23.10 4.89
C ALA A 149 -4.61 -23.35 5.30
N ARG A 150 -5.43 -22.30 5.42
CA ARG A 150 -6.84 -22.39 5.81
C ARG A 150 -7.72 -23.01 4.74
N TYR A 151 -7.52 -22.62 3.48
CA TYR A 151 -8.41 -23.01 2.37
C TYR A 151 -7.84 -24.11 1.48
N GLY A 152 -6.57 -24.47 1.63
CA GLY A 152 -5.93 -25.50 0.82
C GLY A 152 -5.71 -25.10 -0.65
N VAL A 153 -5.64 -23.80 -0.94
CA VAL A 153 -5.50 -23.25 -2.31
C VAL A 153 -4.32 -22.27 -2.42
N HIS A 154 -3.76 -22.15 -3.61
CA HIS A 154 -2.70 -21.22 -3.95
C HIS A 154 -3.28 -19.84 -4.32
N LEU A 155 -3.09 -18.87 -3.42
CA LEU A 155 -3.57 -17.50 -3.61
C LEU A 155 -2.43 -16.54 -3.94
N GLY A 156 -2.77 -15.50 -4.69
CA GLY A 156 -2.02 -14.25 -4.75
C GLY A 156 -2.51 -13.28 -3.66
N VAL A 157 -1.61 -12.46 -3.13
CA VAL A 157 -1.94 -11.34 -2.25
C VAL A 157 -1.24 -10.09 -2.77
N ILE A 158 -1.99 -9.00 -2.91
CA ILE A 158 -1.48 -7.67 -3.25
C ILE A 158 -1.87 -6.73 -2.12
N ILE A 159 -0.90 -6.00 -1.57
CA ILE A 159 -1.13 -4.84 -0.73
C ILE A 159 -0.94 -3.61 -1.61
N ASN A 160 -1.95 -2.75 -1.70
CA ASN A 160 -1.91 -1.54 -2.51
C ASN A 160 -2.04 -0.26 -1.69
N ASP A 161 -1.57 0.84 -2.26
CA ASP A 161 -1.85 2.18 -1.77
C ASP A 161 -2.26 3.12 -2.90
N SER A 162 -2.86 4.25 -2.56
CA SER A 162 -3.31 5.24 -3.53
C SER A 162 -2.20 6.20 -3.93
N PHE A 163 -1.77 6.13 -5.19
CA PHE A 163 -0.72 6.98 -5.75
C PHE A 163 -1.28 8.02 -6.71
N GLY A 164 -0.70 9.22 -6.67
CA GLY A 164 -0.74 10.13 -7.81
C GLY A 164 0.28 9.71 -8.87
N ARG A 165 0.18 10.26 -10.08
CA ARG A 165 1.13 9.94 -11.17
C ARG A 165 1.38 11.13 -12.08
N ALA A 166 2.58 11.16 -12.66
CA ALA A 166 3.01 12.26 -13.53
C ALA A 166 2.01 12.50 -14.67
N TRP A 167 1.79 13.77 -14.98
CA TRP A 167 0.99 14.25 -16.12
C TRP A 167 -0.51 13.94 -16.10
N ARG A 168 -1.04 13.19 -15.12
CA ARG A 168 -2.47 12.85 -15.04
C ARG A 168 -3.08 13.23 -13.68
N ARG A 169 -4.32 13.74 -13.70
CA ARG A 169 -5.10 14.05 -12.49
C ARG A 169 -5.80 12.79 -11.98
N GLY A 170 -6.00 12.70 -10.67
CA GLY A 170 -6.60 11.55 -10.00
C GLY A 170 -5.55 10.58 -9.44
N THR A 171 -5.97 9.75 -8.48
CA THR A 171 -5.16 8.67 -7.90
C THR A 171 -5.48 7.32 -8.53
N ALA A 172 -4.54 6.39 -8.46
CA ALA A 172 -4.70 4.98 -8.82
C ALA A 172 -4.17 4.11 -7.68
N GLY A 173 -4.70 2.90 -7.53
CA GLY A 173 -4.06 1.90 -6.67
C GLY A 173 -2.78 1.41 -7.34
N ILE A 174 -1.70 1.33 -6.57
CA ILE A 174 -0.40 0.79 -7.00
C ILE A 174 0.03 -0.25 -5.95
N ALA A 175 0.55 -1.38 -6.39
CA ALA A 175 1.04 -2.42 -5.50
C ALA A 175 2.27 -1.90 -4.75
N ILE A 176 2.24 -2.03 -3.42
CA ILE A 176 3.39 -1.76 -2.55
C ILE A 176 3.94 -3.04 -1.92
N GLY A 177 3.17 -4.14 -1.95
CA GLY A 177 3.59 -5.47 -1.52
C GLY A 177 2.86 -6.56 -2.29
N VAL A 178 3.55 -7.66 -2.61
CA VAL A 178 3.02 -8.77 -3.41
C VAL A 178 3.51 -10.12 -2.89
N ALA A 179 2.65 -11.13 -2.95
CA ALA A 179 3.01 -12.51 -2.63
C ALA A 179 2.21 -13.52 -3.45
N GLY A 180 2.86 -14.57 -3.97
CA GLY A 180 2.19 -15.65 -4.70
C GLY A 180 1.81 -15.34 -6.15
N LEU A 181 2.16 -14.16 -6.65
CA LEU A 181 2.01 -13.74 -8.04
C LEU A 181 3.23 -12.89 -8.47
N PRO A 182 3.57 -12.83 -9.77
CA PRO A 182 4.68 -12.01 -10.22
C PRO A 182 4.35 -10.52 -10.12
N GLY A 183 5.27 -9.72 -9.57
CA GLY A 183 5.18 -8.25 -9.69
C GLY A 183 5.42 -7.77 -11.13
N LEU A 184 6.34 -8.45 -11.83
CA LEU A 184 6.70 -8.16 -13.21
C LEU A 184 6.54 -9.40 -14.09
N VAL A 185 5.99 -9.22 -15.29
CA VAL A 185 6.02 -10.23 -16.36
C VAL A 185 6.96 -9.72 -17.45
N ASP A 186 8.13 -10.35 -17.55
CA ASP A 186 9.12 -10.05 -18.60
C ASP A 186 8.74 -10.81 -19.88
N LEU A 187 8.33 -10.06 -20.90
CA LEU A 187 8.00 -10.61 -22.22
C LEU A 187 9.14 -10.44 -23.22
N ARG A 188 10.29 -9.91 -22.81
CA ARG A 188 11.43 -9.76 -23.71
C ARG A 188 11.91 -11.13 -24.18
N GLY A 189 12.26 -11.22 -25.46
CA GLY A 189 12.60 -12.50 -26.10
C GLY A 189 11.39 -13.29 -26.62
N ASN A 190 10.16 -12.98 -26.20
CA ASN A 190 8.96 -13.60 -26.77
C ASN A 190 8.61 -12.97 -28.12
N PRO A 191 8.03 -13.75 -29.06
CA PRO A 191 7.52 -13.20 -30.32
C PRO A 191 6.23 -12.40 -30.11
N ASP A 192 6.06 -11.34 -30.89
CA ASP A 192 4.78 -10.66 -31.07
C ASP A 192 3.83 -11.45 -31.99
N LEU A 193 2.64 -10.89 -32.26
CA LEU A 193 1.63 -11.50 -33.14
C LEU A 193 2.12 -11.77 -34.58
N PHE A 194 3.24 -11.19 -34.99
CA PHE A 194 3.84 -11.33 -36.31
C PHE A 194 5.22 -12.01 -36.27
N GLY A 195 5.60 -12.60 -35.13
CA GLY A 195 6.86 -13.31 -34.95
C GLY A 195 8.09 -12.43 -34.69
N ARG A 196 7.92 -11.11 -34.49
CA ARG A 196 9.03 -10.21 -34.14
C ARG A 196 9.34 -10.31 -32.66
N ILE A 197 10.62 -10.39 -32.29
CA ILE A 197 11.03 -10.52 -30.90
C ILE A 197 10.78 -9.20 -30.13
N LEU A 198 10.11 -9.30 -28.99
CA LEU A 198 9.92 -8.18 -28.07
C LEU A 198 11.26 -7.83 -27.40
N GLU A 199 11.67 -6.57 -27.48
CA GLU A 199 12.97 -6.12 -26.93
C GLU A 199 12.85 -5.44 -25.55
N VAL A 200 11.71 -4.79 -25.28
CA VAL A 200 11.56 -3.89 -24.11
C VAL A 200 10.36 -4.20 -23.22
N SER A 201 9.52 -5.17 -23.61
CA SER A 201 8.21 -5.36 -22.97
C SER A 201 8.32 -6.06 -21.62
N ILE A 202 8.24 -5.29 -20.53
CA ILE A 202 8.07 -5.78 -19.17
C ILE A 202 6.77 -5.18 -18.63
N ILE A 203 5.85 -6.01 -18.18
CA ILE A 203 4.55 -5.59 -17.65
C ILE A 203 4.64 -5.52 -16.13
N GLY A 204 4.24 -4.39 -15.55
CA GLY A 204 3.92 -4.30 -14.12
C GLY A 204 2.63 -5.04 -13.85
N TYR A 205 2.72 -6.35 -13.61
CA TYR A 205 1.56 -7.25 -13.57
C TYR A 205 0.70 -7.06 -12.31
N ALA A 206 1.32 -6.63 -11.22
CA ALA A 206 0.63 -6.41 -9.95
C ALA A 206 -0.03 -5.02 -9.81
N ASP A 207 0.35 -4.05 -10.65
CA ASP A 207 -0.20 -2.68 -10.68
C ASP A 207 -1.45 -2.59 -11.56
#